data_AF-A0A4Y7PG66-F1
#
_entry.id   AF-A0A4Y7PG66-F1
#
_cell.length_a   1.000
_cell.length_b   1.000
_cell.length_c   1.000
_cell.angle_alpha   90.00
_cell.angle_beta   90.00
_cell.angle_gamma   90.00
#
_symmetry.space_group_name_H-M   'P 1'
#
loop_
_entity.id
_entity.type
_entity.pdbx_description
1 polymer ?
#
loop_
_entity_poly.entity_id
_entity_poly.type
_entity_poly.pdbx_seq_one_letter_code
_entity_poly.pdbx_strand_id
1 'polypeptide(L)'
;LFHLCMNIIMKPLKECSKSPMYMVDPIGDLCRVRTIYGAHMSDLPEMLVLACVSQGCSPISMARLHKFGDYPAHPLRHGAHTLQQIAELQMRCDVTDLKALKVTCSEMGLNGVLDPFWEDWKFADPCQFLAPDALHQWHKMFMDHVVKWGRMLLGDVELDRRLSVLQPRVGFCHFSSGITRFKQHTGREQRDLQRVFVAIMAGSPLVNTQILRAFRAYLDFVYLGQYERHTDQSIELLHTVLTNFHANKKALSRAGCRDGKKRKGNFYIPKMELMHHVGYFTKLLGVSAQFTSDVTERCHIVFAKVPYAFGTNKKNYPPQMCRFIDRLER
;
A
#
# COMPACT_ATOMS: atom_id res chain seq x y z
N LEU A 1 10.21 -11.49 15.44
CA LEU A 1 10.89 -10.34 16.09
C LEU A 1 9.99 -9.10 16.17
N PHE A 2 9.52 -8.54 15.06
CA PHE A 2 8.65 -7.34 15.09
C PHE A 2 7.48 -7.45 16.08
N HIS A 3 6.66 -8.51 15.97
CA HIS A 3 5.52 -8.72 16.88
C HIS A 3 5.95 -8.86 18.34
N LEU A 4 7.08 -9.52 18.62
CA LEU A 4 7.63 -9.64 19.98
C LEU A 4 8.00 -8.26 20.55
N CYS A 5 8.73 -7.45 19.78
CA CYS A 5 9.11 -6.09 20.20
C CYS A 5 7.87 -5.21 20.42
N MET A 6 6.91 -5.24 19.51
CA MET A 6 5.65 -4.49 19.64
C MET A 6 4.83 -4.94 20.84
N ASN A 7 4.82 -6.24 21.14
CA ASN A 7 4.14 -6.77 22.31
C ASN A 7 4.72 -6.19 23.62
N ILE A 8 6.05 -6.11 23.70
CA ILE A 8 6.76 -5.54 24.86
C ILE A 8 6.50 -4.03 24.96
N ILE A 9 6.73 -3.29 23.87
CA ILE A 9 6.65 -1.82 23.85
C ILE A 9 5.22 -1.34 24.13
N MET A 10 4.21 -2.02 23.58
CA MET A 10 2.82 -1.59 23.65
C MET A 10 2.07 -2.14 24.86
N LYS A 11 2.71 -2.89 25.76
CA LYS A 11 2.07 -3.53 26.91
C LYS A 11 1.19 -2.57 27.75
N PRO A 12 1.65 -1.37 28.17
CA PRO A 12 0.82 -0.45 28.95
C PRO A 12 -0.42 0.01 28.18
N LEU A 13 -0.30 0.20 26.86
CA LEU A 13 -1.41 0.57 26.01
C LEU A 13 -2.41 -0.58 25.87
N LYS A 14 -1.97 -1.82 25.79
CA LYS A 14 -2.88 -2.98 25.77
C LYS A 14 -3.63 -3.14 27.08
N GLU A 15 -2.96 -2.94 28.22
CA GLU A 15 -3.58 -2.98 29.54
C GLU A 15 -4.66 -1.91 29.67
N CYS A 16 -4.36 -0.66 29.29
CA CYS A 16 -5.33 0.43 29.24
C CYS A 16 -6.50 0.14 28.28
N SER A 17 -6.25 -0.61 27.19
CA SER A 17 -7.30 -1.01 26.24
C SER A 17 -8.32 -1.96 26.88
N LYS A 18 -7.91 -2.76 27.87
CA LYS A 18 -8.78 -3.71 28.61
C LYS A 18 -9.44 -3.01 29.80
N SER A 19 -8.63 -2.29 30.58
CA SER A 19 -9.00 -1.59 31.80
C SER A 19 -8.72 -0.10 31.66
N PRO A 20 -9.75 0.74 31.39
CA PRO A 20 -9.55 2.16 31.24
C PRO A 20 -8.90 2.79 32.47
N MET A 21 -7.98 3.73 32.24
CA MET A 21 -7.26 4.45 33.29
C MET A 21 -7.78 5.88 33.39
N TYR A 22 -7.65 6.48 34.57
CA TYR A 22 -7.91 7.91 34.71
C TYR A 22 -6.68 8.71 34.28
N MET A 23 -6.90 9.71 33.42
CA MET A 23 -5.86 10.63 32.94
C MET A 23 -6.42 12.05 32.98
N VAL A 24 -5.56 13.00 33.33
CA VAL A 24 -5.90 14.42 33.28
C VAL A 24 -5.77 14.88 31.83
N ASP A 25 -6.80 15.54 31.32
CA ASP A 25 -6.80 16.10 29.98
C ASP A 25 -6.05 17.45 29.93
N PRO A 26 -5.90 18.11 28.75
CA PRO A 26 -5.21 19.39 28.64
C PRO A 26 -5.83 20.56 29.41
N ILE A 27 -7.10 20.46 29.86
CA ILE A 27 -7.80 21.52 30.60
C ILE A 27 -7.85 21.24 32.11
N GLY A 28 -7.35 20.09 32.56
CA GLY A 28 -7.26 19.72 33.98
C GLY A 28 -8.34 18.75 34.46
N ASP A 29 -9.23 18.29 33.58
CA ASP A 29 -10.33 17.40 33.94
C ASP A 29 -9.89 15.94 33.95
N LEU A 30 -10.39 15.19 34.94
CA LEU A 30 -10.09 13.77 35.06
C LEU A 30 -10.98 12.95 34.12
N CYS A 31 -10.39 12.44 33.04
CA CYS A 31 -11.07 11.63 32.05
C CYS A 31 -10.76 10.13 32.24
N ARG A 32 -11.77 9.27 32.07
CA ARG A 32 -11.56 7.82 31.99
C ARG A 32 -11.21 7.44 30.55
N VAL A 33 -9.94 7.16 30.31
CA VAL A 33 -9.37 6.93 28.97
C VAL A 33 -9.16 5.45 28.70
N ARG A 34 -9.50 5.04 27.47
CA ARG A 34 -9.16 3.74 26.90
C ARG A 34 -8.32 3.95 25.65
N THR A 35 -7.24 3.21 25.53
CA THR A 35 -6.37 3.22 24.34
C THR A 35 -6.95 2.34 23.24
N ILE A 36 -6.98 2.86 22.02
CA ILE A 36 -7.45 2.16 20.82
C ILE A 36 -6.31 2.15 19.80
N TYR A 37 -6.07 1.00 19.17
CA TYR A 37 -5.12 0.91 18.07
C TYR A 37 -5.78 1.34 16.75
N GLY A 38 -5.86 2.65 16.54
CA GLY A 38 -6.68 3.23 15.47
C GLY A 38 -6.14 2.98 14.06
N ALA A 39 -4.87 3.25 13.81
CA ALA A 39 -4.28 3.13 12.48
C ALA A 39 -2.78 2.78 12.56
N HIS A 40 -2.30 2.05 11.57
CA HIS A 40 -0.89 1.75 11.34
C HIS A 40 -0.51 2.19 9.94
N MET A 41 0.45 3.11 9.84
CA MET A 41 1.05 3.52 8.56
C MET A 41 2.12 2.52 8.16
N SER A 42 1.87 1.74 7.11
CA SER A 42 2.79 0.71 6.64
C SER A 42 2.76 0.56 5.13
N ASP A 43 3.87 0.12 4.56
CA ASP A 43 3.87 -0.35 3.18
C ASP A 43 3.31 -1.78 3.08
N LEU A 44 3.12 -2.29 1.86
CA LEU A 44 2.54 -3.64 1.69
C LEU A 44 3.35 -4.75 2.40
N PRO A 45 4.68 -4.86 2.24
CA PRO A 45 5.49 -5.80 3.02
C PRO A 45 5.22 -5.75 4.54
N GLU A 46 5.15 -4.55 5.12
CA GLU A 46 4.86 -4.37 6.54
C GLU A 46 3.42 -4.75 6.90
N MET A 47 2.44 -4.40 6.07
CA MET A 47 1.04 -4.82 6.24
C MET A 47 0.91 -6.36 6.26
N LEU A 48 1.66 -7.06 5.40
CA LEU A 48 1.67 -8.53 5.38
C LEU A 48 2.27 -9.12 6.66
N VAL A 49 3.31 -8.50 7.20
CA VAL A 49 3.88 -8.87 8.51
C VAL A 49 2.80 -8.71 9.59
N LEU A 50 2.22 -7.51 9.68
CA LEU A 50 1.21 -7.14 10.67
C LEU A 50 -0.03 -8.04 10.63
N ALA A 51 -0.55 -8.34 9.44
CA ALA A 51 -1.70 -9.23 9.26
C ALA A 51 -1.35 -10.73 9.38
N CYS A 52 -0.07 -11.07 9.57
CA CYS A 52 0.45 -12.44 9.70
C CYS A 52 0.25 -13.31 8.45
N VAL A 53 0.20 -12.69 7.27
CA VAL A 53 -0.10 -13.37 6.00
C VAL A 53 1.08 -13.33 5.02
N SER A 54 1.11 -14.31 4.11
CA SER A 54 2.14 -14.39 3.07
C SER A 54 1.89 -13.42 1.90
N GLN A 55 2.90 -13.18 1.07
CA GLN A 55 2.82 -12.29 -0.11
C GLN A 55 1.72 -12.65 -1.12
N GLY A 56 1.21 -13.89 -1.07
CA GLY A 56 0.13 -14.36 -1.93
C GLY A 56 -1.27 -14.06 -1.39
N CYS A 57 -1.39 -13.34 -0.28
CA CYS A 57 -2.66 -13.04 0.40
C CYS A 57 -2.83 -11.54 0.57
N SER A 58 -4.09 -11.08 0.58
CA SER A 58 -4.38 -9.72 1.01
C SER A 58 -4.24 -9.63 2.54
N PRO A 59 -3.62 -8.56 3.07
CA PRO A 59 -3.62 -8.28 4.51
C PRO A 59 -4.97 -7.77 5.02
N ILE A 60 -5.88 -7.35 4.13
CA ILE A 60 -7.15 -6.70 4.49
C ILE A 60 -8.35 -7.61 4.16
N SER A 61 -8.28 -8.38 3.08
CA SER A 61 -9.37 -9.26 2.64
C SER A 61 -8.98 -10.74 2.57
N MET A 62 -9.99 -11.57 2.33
CA MET A 62 -9.84 -13.00 2.06
C MET A 62 -9.27 -13.31 0.67
N ALA A 63 -8.99 -12.29 -0.15
CA ALA A 63 -8.41 -12.48 -1.48
C ALA A 63 -7.03 -13.15 -1.40
N ARG A 64 -6.81 -14.11 -2.30
CA ARG A 64 -5.48 -14.66 -2.62
C ARG A 64 -5.01 -14.14 -3.97
N LEU A 65 -3.73 -14.31 -4.29
CA LEU A 65 -3.06 -13.72 -5.45
C LEU A 65 -3.82 -13.87 -6.77
N HIS A 66 -4.39 -15.05 -7.03
CA HIS A 66 -5.15 -15.34 -8.25
C HIS A 66 -6.50 -14.59 -8.34
N LYS A 67 -6.95 -14.05 -7.21
CA LYS A 67 -8.20 -13.29 -7.02
C LYS A 67 -7.98 -11.78 -6.85
N PHE A 68 -6.74 -11.29 -6.86
CA PHE A 68 -6.47 -9.85 -6.73
C PHE A 68 -7.04 -9.02 -7.89
N GLY A 69 -7.36 -9.67 -9.01
CA GLY A 69 -8.05 -9.07 -10.15
C GLY A 69 -9.57 -9.13 -10.07
N ASP A 70 -10.16 -9.73 -9.03
CA ASP A 70 -11.61 -9.94 -8.94
C ASP A 70 -12.35 -8.61 -8.67
N TYR A 71 -13.65 -8.63 -8.95
CA TYR A 71 -14.60 -7.59 -8.57
C TYR A 71 -15.97 -8.25 -8.45
N PRO A 72 -16.76 -8.00 -7.39
CA PRO A 72 -16.49 -7.07 -6.28
C PRO A 72 -15.36 -7.54 -5.34
N ALA A 73 -15.06 -6.73 -4.33
CA ALA A 73 -14.04 -7.03 -3.32
C ALA A 73 -14.37 -8.31 -2.54
N HIS A 74 -13.34 -9.05 -2.13
CA HIS A 74 -13.51 -10.20 -1.22
C HIS A 74 -13.83 -9.72 0.20
N PRO A 75 -14.50 -10.56 1.03
CA PRO A 75 -14.78 -10.23 2.43
C PRO A 75 -13.54 -9.84 3.22
N LEU A 76 -13.70 -8.98 4.23
CA LEU A 76 -12.62 -8.59 5.13
C LEU A 76 -12.02 -9.80 5.85
N ARG A 77 -10.71 -9.78 6.05
CA ARG A 77 -9.96 -10.76 6.84
C ARG A 77 -9.83 -10.23 8.27
N HIS A 78 -10.79 -10.59 9.10
CA HIS A 78 -10.72 -10.29 10.52
C HIS A 78 -9.53 -10.99 11.18
N GLY A 79 -8.90 -10.32 12.16
CA GLY A 79 -7.81 -10.89 12.96
C GLY A 79 -8.17 -12.24 13.58
N ALA A 80 -9.43 -12.44 13.98
CA ALA A 80 -9.94 -13.71 14.50
C ALA A 80 -9.76 -14.88 13.50
N HIS A 81 -9.96 -14.64 12.21
CA HIS A 81 -9.73 -15.66 11.19
C HIS A 81 -8.24 -16.02 11.12
N THR A 82 -7.36 -15.01 11.11
CA THR A 82 -5.91 -15.24 11.12
C THR A 82 -5.47 -16.02 12.36
N LEU A 83 -6.00 -15.69 13.56
CA LEU A 83 -5.70 -16.42 14.80
C LEU A 83 -6.17 -17.88 14.73
N GLN A 84 -7.34 -18.13 14.16
CA GLN A 84 -7.81 -19.51 13.91
C GLN A 84 -6.84 -20.27 12.99
N GLN A 85 -6.38 -19.64 11.90
CA GLN A 85 -5.41 -20.27 11.00
C GLN A 85 -4.07 -20.57 11.70
N ILE A 86 -3.62 -19.70 12.62
CA ILE A 86 -2.40 -19.91 13.40
C ILE A 86 -2.58 -21.09 14.37
N ALA A 87 -3.73 -21.18 15.06
CA ALA A 87 -4.02 -22.33 15.93
C ALA A 87 -4.06 -23.64 15.13
N GLU A 88 -4.69 -23.64 13.94
CA GLU A 88 -4.67 -24.79 13.03
C GLU A 88 -3.26 -25.17 12.56
N LEU A 89 -2.41 -24.18 12.27
CA LEU A 89 -1.01 -24.39 11.89
C LEU A 89 -0.25 -25.11 13.02
N GLN A 90 -0.42 -24.67 14.27
CA GLN A 90 0.22 -25.26 15.45
C GLN A 90 -0.22 -26.72 15.70
N MET A 91 -1.42 -27.08 15.25
CA MET A 91 -1.91 -28.48 15.30
C MET A 91 -1.38 -29.36 14.15
N ARG A 92 -1.00 -28.76 13.01
CA ARG A 92 -0.61 -29.49 11.79
C ARG A 92 0.88 -29.82 11.70
N CYS A 93 1.73 -29.07 12.38
CA CYS A 93 3.18 -29.31 12.35
C CYS A 93 3.86 -28.91 13.65
N ASP A 94 5.00 -29.53 13.93
CA ASP A 94 5.91 -29.06 14.97
C ASP A 94 6.47 -27.69 14.58
N VAL A 95 6.14 -26.67 15.37
CA VAL A 95 6.58 -25.29 15.15
C VAL A 95 8.09 -25.09 15.36
N THR A 96 8.76 -26.04 16.03
CA THR A 96 10.22 -26.03 16.20
C THR A 96 10.95 -26.56 14.96
N ASP A 97 10.28 -27.38 14.14
CA ASP A 97 10.78 -27.74 12.80
C ASP A 97 10.47 -26.60 11.82
N LEU A 98 11.46 -25.72 11.65
CA LEU A 98 11.37 -24.57 10.75
C LEU A 98 11.09 -24.95 9.29
N LYS A 99 11.49 -26.15 8.85
CA LYS A 99 11.23 -26.61 7.49
C LYS A 99 9.77 -27.00 7.33
N ALA A 100 9.23 -27.80 8.25
CA ALA A 100 7.82 -28.15 8.28
C ALA A 100 6.94 -26.91 8.43
N LEU A 101 7.27 -26.04 9.39
CA LEU A 101 6.56 -24.78 9.63
C LEU A 101 6.47 -23.93 8.36
N LYS A 102 7.59 -23.74 7.66
CA LYS A 102 7.64 -22.95 6.42
C LYS A 102 6.74 -23.51 5.32
N VAL A 103 6.70 -24.83 5.15
CA VAL A 103 5.84 -25.49 4.15
C VAL A 103 4.38 -25.27 4.51
N THR A 104 3.98 -25.61 5.73
CA THR A 104 2.59 -25.50 6.19
C THR A 104 2.10 -24.04 6.17
N CYS A 105 2.94 -23.08 6.59
CA CYS A 105 2.63 -21.66 6.49
C CYS A 105 2.32 -21.24 5.05
N SER A 106 3.15 -21.67 4.10
CA SER A 106 2.98 -21.33 2.68
C SER A 106 1.65 -21.86 2.12
N GLU A 107 1.24 -23.07 2.50
CA GLU A 107 -0.03 -23.68 2.08
C GLU A 107 -1.24 -22.94 2.66
N MET A 108 -1.15 -22.56 3.94
CA MET A 108 -2.21 -21.86 4.67
C MET A 108 -2.28 -20.36 4.34
N GLY A 109 -1.22 -19.81 3.73
CA GLY A 109 -1.12 -18.39 3.39
C GLY A 109 -0.64 -17.52 4.56
N LEU A 110 0.04 -18.11 5.54
CA LEU A 110 0.61 -17.44 6.71
C LEU A 110 2.09 -17.12 6.49
N ASN A 111 2.63 -16.17 7.26
CA ASN A 111 4.04 -15.77 7.18
C ASN A 111 4.94 -16.35 8.29
N GLY A 112 4.39 -17.20 9.17
CA GLY A 112 5.13 -17.83 10.27
C GLY A 112 5.15 -17.05 11.59
N VAL A 113 4.41 -15.94 11.70
CA VAL A 113 4.14 -15.31 13.01
C VAL A 113 3.13 -16.16 13.77
N LEU A 114 3.51 -16.59 14.98
CA LEU A 114 2.66 -17.42 15.85
C LEU A 114 1.94 -16.62 16.94
N ASP A 115 2.57 -15.54 17.43
CA ASP A 115 2.01 -14.71 18.51
C ASP A 115 1.88 -13.25 18.02
N PRO A 116 0.78 -12.89 17.33
CA PRO A 116 0.59 -11.55 16.84
C PRO A 116 0.44 -10.55 17.99
N PHE A 117 1.23 -9.48 18.02
CA PHE A 117 1.11 -8.46 19.07
C PHE A 117 -0.29 -7.85 19.24
N TRP A 118 -1.19 -7.94 18.28
CA TRP A 118 -2.54 -7.37 18.40
C TRP A 118 -3.56 -8.37 18.96
N GLU A 119 -3.20 -9.64 19.16
CA GLU A 119 -4.13 -10.71 19.55
C GLU A 119 -4.87 -10.42 20.87
N ASP A 120 -4.20 -9.77 21.82
CA ASP A 120 -4.73 -9.45 23.13
C ASP A 120 -5.02 -7.94 23.29
N TRP A 121 -4.93 -7.16 22.21
CA TRP A 121 -5.25 -5.74 22.26
C TRP A 121 -6.74 -5.55 21.99
N LYS A 122 -7.47 -5.04 22.99
CA LYS A 122 -8.92 -4.84 22.86
C LYS A 122 -9.20 -3.86 21.72
N PHE A 123 -10.07 -4.27 20.78
CA PHE A 123 -10.47 -3.50 19.58
C PHE A 123 -9.40 -3.34 18.50
N ALA A 124 -8.32 -4.11 18.51
CA ALA A 124 -7.36 -4.13 17.41
C ALA A 124 -7.68 -5.25 16.43
N ASP A 125 -8.03 -4.89 15.18
CA ASP A 125 -8.21 -5.84 14.08
C ASP A 125 -7.40 -5.37 12.86
N PRO A 126 -6.50 -6.20 12.29
CA PRO A 126 -5.71 -5.82 11.12
C PRO A 126 -6.53 -5.23 9.97
N CYS A 127 -7.72 -5.77 9.69
CA CYS A 127 -8.56 -5.22 8.61
C CYS A 127 -9.22 -3.88 8.95
N GLN A 128 -9.00 -3.35 10.16
CA GLN A 128 -9.52 -2.05 10.63
C GLN A 128 -8.41 -1.01 10.83
N PHE A 129 -7.21 -1.43 11.24
CA PHE A 129 -6.10 -0.48 11.48
C PHE A 129 -5.07 -0.41 10.36
N LEU A 130 -5.02 -1.35 9.41
CA LEU A 130 -4.06 -1.31 8.29
C LEU A 130 -4.50 -0.29 7.23
N ALA A 131 -4.27 0.98 7.54
CA ALA A 131 -4.72 2.11 6.75
C ALA A 131 -4.06 2.15 5.36
N PRO A 132 -4.78 2.54 4.29
CA PRO A 132 -4.22 2.63 2.96
C PRO A 132 -3.13 3.69 2.84
N ASP A 133 -1.95 3.29 2.34
CA ASP A 133 -0.90 4.22 1.98
C ASP A 133 -0.97 4.61 0.49
N ALA A 134 -1.37 5.85 0.24
CA ALA A 134 -1.50 6.42 -1.10
C ALA A 134 -0.23 6.27 -1.95
N LEU A 135 0.94 6.48 -1.34
CA LEU A 135 2.22 6.49 -2.03
C LEU A 135 2.54 5.09 -2.57
N HIS A 136 2.61 4.08 -1.70
CA HIS A 136 2.99 2.72 -2.09
C HIS A 136 1.88 1.94 -2.79
N GLN A 137 0.62 2.33 -2.64
CA GLN A 137 -0.51 1.70 -3.30
C GLN A 137 -0.77 2.31 -4.66
N TRP A 138 -1.66 3.30 -4.79
CA TRP A 138 -2.08 3.75 -6.11
C TRP A 138 -1.01 4.59 -6.82
N HIS A 139 -0.25 5.48 -6.17
CA HIS A 139 0.79 6.22 -6.91
C HIS A 139 1.90 5.30 -7.44
N LYS A 140 2.38 4.34 -6.65
CA LYS A 140 3.40 3.38 -7.11
C LYS A 140 2.84 2.37 -8.11
N MET A 141 1.55 2.01 -8.02
CA MET A 141 0.88 1.18 -9.05
C MET A 141 0.91 1.84 -10.43
N PHE A 142 0.83 3.16 -10.50
CA PHE A 142 0.87 3.89 -11.76
C PHE A 142 2.17 3.61 -12.50
N MET A 143 3.31 3.75 -11.82
CA MET A 143 4.62 3.49 -12.41
C MET A 143 4.87 1.99 -12.63
N ASP A 144 4.46 1.15 -11.68
CA ASP A 144 4.73 -0.29 -11.75
C ASP A 144 3.93 -1.01 -12.83
N HIS A 145 2.76 -0.49 -13.19
CA HIS A 145 1.81 -1.16 -14.08
C HIS A 145 1.29 -0.23 -15.18
N VAL A 146 0.64 0.88 -14.82
CA VAL A 146 -0.11 1.70 -15.79
C VAL A 146 0.82 2.30 -16.86
N VAL A 147 1.96 2.87 -16.46
CA VAL A 147 2.97 3.39 -17.40
C VAL A 147 3.56 2.27 -18.24
N LYS A 148 3.81 1.09 -17.66
CA LYS A 148 4.32 -0.07 -18.43
C LYS A 148 3.31 -0.55 -19.47
N TRP A 149 2.02 -0.58 -19.14
CA TRP A 149 0.96 -0.86 -20.12
C TRP A 149 0.93 0.20 -21.21
N GLY A 150 1.08 1.48 -20.84
CA GLY A 150 1.18 2.58 -21.81
C GLY A 150 2.34 2.42 -22.79
N ARG A 151 3.53 2.09 -22.28
CA ARG A 151 4.73 1.78 -23.08
C ARG A 151 4.51 0.60 -24.02
N MET A 152 3.82 -0.44 -23.58
CA MET A 152 3.49 -1.59 -24.45
C MET A 152 2.53 -1.23 -25.57
N LEU A 153 1.59 -0.31 -25.33
CA LEU A 153 0.55 0.07 -26.30
C LEU A 153 0.99 1.15 -27.29
N LEU A 154 1.88 2.07 -26.90
CA LEU A 154 2.39 3.12 -27.79
C LEU A 154 3.76 2.78 -28.39
N GLY A 155 4.57 2.02 -27.66
CA GLY A 155 6.01 1.95 -27.89
C GLY A 155 6.74 3.14 -27.26
N ASP A 156 7.98 2.90 -26.83
CA ASP A 156 8.80 3.88 -26.10
C ASP A 156 9.06 5.15 -26.93
N VAL A 157 9.34 5.01 -28.22
CA VAL A 157 9.62 6.14 -29.13
C VAL A 157 8.42 7.08 -29.25
N GLU A 158 7.23 6.54 -29.49
CA GLU A 158 6.02 7.36 -29.66
C GLU A 158 5.58 7.98 -28.33
N LEU A 159 5.70 7.24 -27.22
CA LEU A 159 5.41 7.77 -25.89
C LEU A 159 6.29 8.98 -25.57
N ASP A 160 7.60 8.87 -25.78
CA ASP A 160 8.54 9.95 -25.52
C ASP A 160 8.33 11.14 -26.46
N ARG A 161 8.04 10.88 -27.75
CA ARG A 161 7.72 11.92 -28.73
C ARG A 161 6.48 12.72 -28.32
N ARG A 162 5.42 12.05 -27.87
CA ARG A 162 4.18 12.74 -27.43
C ARG A 162 4.41 13.58 -26.18
N LEU A 163 5.23 13.08 -25.26
CA LEU A 163 5.58 13.80 -24.04
C LEU A 163 6.44 15.04 -24.32
N SER A 164 7.39 14.95 -25.26
CA SER A 164 8.31 16.06 -25.58
C SER A 164 7.63 17.22 -26.30
N VAL A 165 6.57 16.98 -27.07
CA VAL A 165 5.83 18.03 -27.78
C VAL A 165 4.74 18.70 -26.93
N LEU A 166 4.52 18.26 -25.69
CA LEU A 166 3.61 18.94 -24.77
C LEU A 166 4.10 20.35 -24.48
N GLN A 167 3.19 21.33 -24.54
CA GLN A 167 3.49 22.71 -24.18
C GLN A 167 4.11 22.76 -22.76
N PRO A 168 5.29 23.39 -22.60
CA PRO A 168 5.85 23.65 -21.28
C PRO A 168 4.89 24.51 -20.45
N ARG A 169 4.64 24.09 -19.21
CA ARG A 169 3.77 24.81 -18.26
C ARG A 169 4.56 25.16 -17.01
N VAL A 170 4.46 26.41 -16.58
CA VAL A 170 5.08 26.87 -15.34
C VAL A 170 4.57 26.05 -14.17
N GLY A 171 5.49 25.54 -13.34
CA GLY A 171 5.16 24.73 -12.17
C GLY A 171 5.04 23.22 -12.44
N PHE A 172 5.12 22.76 -13.69
CA PHE A 172 5.05 21.34 -14.05
C PHE A 172 6.36 20.85 -14.66
N CYS A 173 6.71 19.59 -14.42
CA CYS A 173 7.80 18.91 -15.12
C CYS A 173 7.49 18.85 -16.62
N HIS A 174 8.45 19.29 -17.44
CA HIS A 174 8.42 19.11 -18.88
C HIS A 174 9.37 17.97 -19.27
N PHE A 175 8.86 17.01 -20.04
CA PHE A 175 9.57 15.79 -20.42
C PHE A 175 10.16 15.91 -21.83
N SER A 176 11.08 16.86 -22.04
CA SER A 176 11.66 17.17 -23.36
C SER A 176 12.36 15.99 -24.03
N SER A 177 12.91 15.07 -23.23
CA SER A 177 13.55 13.83 -23.69
C SER A 177 12.69 12.59 -23.44
N GLY A 178 11.39 12.77 -23.16
CA GLY A 178 10.49 11.69 -22.74
C GLY A 178 10.79 11.17 -21.34
N ILE A 179 10.36 9.93 -21.06
CA ILE A 179 10.51 9.28 -19.74
C ILE A 179 11.24 7.94 -19.79
N THR A 180 11.39 7.32 -20.96
CA THR A 180 11.81 5.90 -21.03
C THR A 180 13.27 5.66 -20.65
N ARG A 181 14.11 6.70 -20.74
CA ARG A 181 15.54 6.67 -20.39
C ARG A 181 15.80 6.73 -18.88
N PHE A 182 14.82 7.17 -18.09
CA PHE A 182 15.02 7.31 -16.65
C PHE A 182 15.00 5.96 -15.95
N LYS A 183 15.98 5.73 -15.08
CA LYS A 183 16.01 4.56 -14.18
C LYS A 183 15.12 4.75 -12.96
N GLN A 184 14.94 5.99 -12.53
CA GLN A 184 14.14 6.38 -11.36
C GLN A 184 13.42 7.70 -11.66
N HIS A 185 12.22 7.86 -11.11
CA HIS A 185 11.43 9.08 -11.21
C HIS A 185 11.17 9.63 -9.82
N THR A 186 11.34 10.93 -9.65
CA THR A 186 10.93 11.66 -8.45
C THR A 186 9.41 11.64 -8.29
N GLY A 187 8.90 11.80 -7.07
CA GLY A 187 7.46 11.87 -6.83
C GLY A 187 6.77 13.01 -7.61
N ARG A 188 7.47 14.12 -7.83
CA ARG A 188 6.96 15.24 -8.66
C ARG A 188 6.76 14.82 -10.12
N GLU A 189 7.77 14.20 -10.73
CA GLU A 189 7.67 13.70 -12.11
C GLU A 189 6.55 12.66 -12.26
N GLN A 190 6.40 11.77 -11.29
CA GLN A 190 5.32 10.77 -11.32
C GLN A 190 3.94 11.42 -11.31
N ARG A 191 3.72 12.43 -10.45
CA ARG A 191 2.45 13.18 -10.40
C ARG A 191 2.19 13.98 -11.68
N ASP A 192 3.21 14.62 -12.23
CA ASP A 192 3.08 15.36 -13.49
C ASP A 192 2.80 14.45 -14.68
N LEU A 193 3.39 13.25 -14.69
CA LEU A 193 3.08 12.23 -15.68
C LEU A 193 1.62 11.73 -15.55
N GLN A 194 1.12 11.48 -14.34
CA GLN A 194 -0.28 11.10 -14.09
C GLN A 194 -1.27 12.10 -14.70
N ARG A 195 -0.96 13.40 -14.63
CA ARG A 195 -1.81 14.49 -15.14
C ARG A 195 -1.99 14.49 -16.65
N VAL A 196 -0.98 14.04 -17.40
CA VAL A 196 -1.00 14.08 -18.87
C VAL A 196 -1.24 12.71 -19.50
N PHE A 197 -1.17 11.63 -18.72
CA PHE A 197 -1.12 10.26 -19.24
C PHE A 197 -2.30 9.91 -20.15
N VAL A 198 -3.56 10.20 -19.78
CA VAL A 198 -4.72 9.88 -20.65
C VAL A 198 -4.62 10.58 -22.00
N ALA A 199 -4.22 11.85 -22.01
CA ALA A 199 -4.07 12.63 -23.25
C ALA A 199 -2.95 12.05 -24.13
N ILE A 200 -1.83 11.65 -23.51
CA ILE A 200 -0.72 11.00 -24.21
C ILE A 200 -1.16 9.68 -24.85
N MET A 201 -2.00 8.91 -24.18
CA MET A 201 -2.48 7.62 -24.68
C MET A 201 -3.54 7.74 -25.79
N ALA A 202 -4.27 8.86 -25.85
CA ALA A 202 -5.38 9.05 -26.78
C ALA A 202 -4.94 9.06 -28.25
N GLY A 203 -5.77 8.53 -29.16
CA GLY A 203 -5.50 8.53 -30.59
C GLY A 203 -4.42 7.54 -31.06
N SER A 204 -3.89 6.68 -30.18
CA SER A 204 -3.11 5.52 -30.64
C SER A 204 -4.03 4.45 -31.23
N PRO A 205 -3.70 3.84 -32.40
CA PRO A 205 -4.50 2.77 -32.99
C PRO A 205 -4.68 1.55 -32.09
N LEU A 206 -3.75 1.31 -31.17
CA LEU A 206 -3.80 0.19 -30.21
C LEU A 206 -4.57 0.53 -28.92
N VAL A 207 -4.97 1.79 -28.74
CA VAL A 207 -5.69 2.28 -27.55
C VAL A 207 -7.15 2.51 -27.92
N ASN A 208 -7.96 1.47 -27.78
CA ASN A 208 -9.40 1.60 -27.99
C ASN A 208 -10.09 2.33 -26.82
N THR A 209 -11.38 2.64 -27.00
CA THR A 209 -12.18 3.36 -26.01
C THR A 209 -12.23 2.67 -24.65
N GLN A 210 -12.27 1.34 -24.59
CA GLN A 210 -12.30 0.60 -23.32
C GLN A 210 -10.97 0.75 -22.57
N ILE A 211 -9.83 0.64 -23.26
CA ILE A 211 -8.51 0.87 -22.67
C ILE A 211 -8.41 2.30 -22.12
N LEU A 212 -8.84 3.28 -22.90
CA LEU A 212 -8.82 4.68 -22.47
C LEU A 212 -9.72 4.92 -21.24
N ARG A 213 -10.91 4.31 -21.21
CA ARG A 213 -11.80 4.30 -20.03
C ARG A 213 -11.15 3.67 -18.80
N ALA A 214 -10.41 2.58 -18.97
CA ALA A 214 -9.67 1.96 -17.87
C ALA A 214 -8.59 2.91 -17.32
N PHE A 215 -7.76 3.51 -18.17
CA PHE A 215 -6.76 4.49 -17.72
C PHE A 215 -7.39 5.70 -17.05
N ARG A 216 -8.48 6.22 -17.62
CA ARG A 216 -9.22 7.34 -17.06
C ARG A 216 -9.79 7.01 -15.69
N ALA A 217 -10.51 5.90 -15.55
CA ALA A 217 -11.10 5.47 -14.30
C ALA A 217 -10.05 5.25 -13.18
N TYR A 218 -8.89 4.68 -13.53
CA TYR A 218 -7.79 4.56 -12.59
C TYR A 218 -7.24 5.93 -12.15
N LEU A 219 -7.05 6.88 -13.06
CA LEU A 219 -6.56 8.21 -12.70
C LEU A 219 -7.60 9.04 -11.95
N ASP A 220 -8.88 8.91 -12.28
CA ASP A 220 -9.97 9.49 -11.49
C ASP A 220 -9.96 8.95 -10.05
N PHE A 221 -9.71 7.65 -9.86
CA PHE A 221 -9.49 7.08 -8.53
C PHE A 221 -8.31 7.73 -7.81
N VAL A 222 -7.17 7.89 -8.49
CA VAL A 222 -5.98 8.54 -7.93
C VAL A 222 -6.30 9.98 -7.48
N TYR A 223 -7.09 10.74 -8.25
CA TYR A 223 -7.49 12.09 -7.85
C TYR A 223 -8.48 12.09 -6.68
N LEU A 224 -9.49 11.24 -6.71
CA LEU A 224 -10.48 11.13 -5.63
C LEU A 224 -9.83 10.71 -4.31
N GLY A 225 -8.92 9.73 -4.33
CA GLY A 225 -8.20 9.27 -3.13
C GLY A 225 -7.23 10.30 -2.53
N GLN A 226 -7.01 11.43 -3.21
CA GLN A 226 -6.22 12.56 -2.70
C GLN A 226 -7.10 13.66 -2.11
N TYR A 227 -8.43 13.51 -2.08
CA TYR A 227 -9.29 14.54 -1.51
C TYR A 227 -8.97 14.73 -0.02
N GLU A 228 -8.79 15.99 0.37
CA GLU A 228 -8.56 16.37 1.77
C GLU A 228 -9.81 16.19 2.64
N ARG A 229 -10.98 16.08 1.99
CA ARG A 229 -12.28 15.85 2.63
C ARG A 229 -13.11 14.93 1.77
N HIS A 230 -13.72 13.93 2.42
CA HIS A 230 -14.67 13.05 1.78
C HIS A 230 -16.08 13.26 2.32
N THR A 231 -17.05 13.19 1.43
CA THR A 231 -18.48 13.07 1.74
C THR A 231 -18.93 11.68 1.33
N ASP A 232 -20.12 11.26 1.74
CA ASP A 232 -20.68 9.99 1.26
C ASP A 232 -20.76 9.93 -0.27
N GLN A 233 -21.03 11.06 -0.91
CA GLN A 233 -21.04 11.18 -2.38
C GLN A 233 -19.64 10.97 -2.99
N SER A 234 -18.59 11.57 -2.43
CA SER A 234 -17.24 11.37 -2.98
C SER A 234 -16.69 9.96 -2.71
N ILE A 235 -17.15 9.29 -1.65
CA ILE A 235 -16.86 7.87 -1.41
C ILE A 235 -17.62 7.00 -2.41
N GLU A 236 -18.88 7.30 -2.73
CA GLU A 236 -19.61 6.60 -3.79
C GLU A 236 -18.95 6.79 -5.17
N LEU A 237 -18.38 7.97 -5.43
CA LEU A 237 -17.56 8.19 -6.62
C LEU A 237 -16.32 7.30 -6.65
N LEU A 238 -15.62 7.08 -5.53
CA LEU A 238 -14.50 6.12 -5.45
C LEU A 238 -14.94 4.70 -5.85
N HIS A 239 -16.09 4.25 -5.36
CA HIS A 239 -16.65 2.94 -5.74
C HIS A 239 -17.03 2.90 -7.22
N THR A 240 -17.65 3.97 -7.73
CA THR A 240 -18.05 4.08 -9.14
C THR A 240 -16.85 4.04 -10.08
N VAL A 241 -15.78 4.78 -9.80
CA VAL A 241 -14.58 4.77 -10.66
C VAL A 241 -13.86 3.43 -10.61
N LEU A 242 -13.83 2.74 -9.47
CA LEU A 242 -13.32 1.37 -9.40
C LEU A 242 -14.17 0.41 -10.24
N THR A 243 -15.49 0.50 -10.14
CA THR A 243 -16.42 -0.29 -10.96
C THR A 243 -16.13 -0.09 -12.45
N ASN A 244 -15.99 1.16 -12.88
CA ASN A 244 -15.63 1.51 -14.25
C ASN A 244 -14.27 0.95 -14.66
N PHE A 245 -13.26 1.01 -13.79
CA PHE A 245 -11.96 0.41 -14.05
C PHE A 245 -12.07 -1.10 -14.27
N HIS A 246 -12.75 -1.83 -13.37
CA HIS A 246 -12.89 -3.28 -13.46
C HIS A 246 -13.74 -3.73 -14.67
N ALA A 247 -14.76 -2.95 -15.05
CA ALA A 247 -15.56 -3.19 -16.25
C ALA A 247 -14.73 -3.09 -17.55
N ASN A 248 -13.68 -2.26 -17.57
CA ASN A 248 -12.91 -1.98 -18.77
C ASN A 248 -11.53 -2.65 -18.81
N LYS A 249 -10.93 -3.01 -17.67
CA LYS A 249 -9.53 -3.47 -17.60
C LYS A 249 -9.23 -4.70 -18.45
N LYS A 250 -10.21 -5.59 -18.69
CA LYS A 250 -10.01 -6.77 -19.56
C LYS A 250 -9.58 -6.39 -20.99
N ALA A 251 -9.88 -5.17 -21.45
CA ALA A 251 -9.39 -4.67 -22.74
C ALA A 251 -7.86 -4.54 -22.77
N LEU A 252 -7.22 -4.18 -21.65
CA LEU A 252 -5.76 -4.17 -21.52
C LEU A 252 -5.18 -5.59 -21.72
N SER A 253 -5.80 -6.60 -21.08
CA SER A 253 -5.40 -8.00 -21.19
C SER A 253 -5.53 -8.51 -22.64
N ARG A 254 -6.65 -8.20 -23.31
CA ARG A 254 -6.85 -8.52 -24.73
C ARG A 254 -5.83 -7.84 -25.65
N ALA A 255 -5.38 -6.64 -25.31
CA ALA A 255 -4.30 -5.94 -26.01
C ALA A 255 -2.89 -6.45 -25.63
N GLY A 256 -2.79 -7.52 -24.86
CA GLY A 256 -1.53 -8.15 -24.49
C GLY A 256 -0.81 -7.48 -23.31
N CYS A 257 -1.43 -6.50 -22.64
CA CYS A 257 -0.85 -5.89 -21.44
C CYS A 257 -0.83 -6.92 -20.29
N ARG A 258 0.38 -7.34 -19.90
CA ARG A 258 0.60 -8.33 -18.84
C ARG A 258 0.77 -7.65 -17.48
N ASP A 259 0.41 -8.35 -16.42
CA ASP A 259 0.63 -7.97 -15.02
C ASP A 259 2.00 -8.44 -14.48
N GLY A 260 3.01 -8.51 -15.36
CA GLY A 260 4.38 -8.95 -15.07
C GLY A 260 4.97 -9.81 -16.19
N LYS A 261 6.25 -10.20 -16.08
CA LYS A 261 6.96 -10.96 -17.13
C LYS A 261 6.30 -12.33 -17.46
N LYS A 262 5.76 -13.01 -16.44
CA LYS A 262 5.23 -14.40 -16.54
C LYS A 262 3.70 -14.50 -16.55
N ARG A 263 2.96 -13.41 -16.40
CA ARG A 263 1.52 -13.45 -16.11
C ARG A 263 0.67 -13.11 -17.33
N LYS A 264 -0.52 -13.70 -17.43
CA LYS A 264 -1.38 -13.67 -18.62
C LYS A 264 -2.37 -12.48 -18.66
N GLY A 265 -2.13 -11.40 -17.91
CA GLY A 265 -3.06 -10.27 -17.86
C GLY A 265 -4.30 -10.57 -17.01
N ASN A 266 -4.12 -11.35 -15.94
CA ASN A 266 -5.18 -11.67 -14.96
C ASN A 266 -5.20 -10.70 -13.77
N PHE A 267 -4.35 -9.67 -13.79
CA PHE A 267 -4.30 -8.61 -12.78
C PHE A 267 -4.03 -9.11 -11.36
N TYR A 268 -3.04 -9.98 -11.19
CA TYR A 268 -2.54 -10.45 -9.88
C TYR A 268 -1.75 -9.35 -9.16
N ILE A 269 -2.32 -8.16 -9.04
CA ILE A 269 -1.67 -6.93 -8.61
C ILE A 269 -2.17 -6.60 -7.20
N PRO A 270 -1.34 -6.79 -6.14
CA PRO A 270 -1.77 -6.53 -4.77
C PRO A 270 -2.31 -5.11 -4.58
N LYS A 271 -1.66 -4.12 -5.20
CA LYS A 271 -2.07 -2.71 -5.12
C LYS A 271 -3.46 -2.46 -5.69
N MET A 272 -3.87 -3.23 -6.70
CA MET A 272 -5.21 -3.15 -7.27
C MET A 272 -6.25 -3.72 -6.31
N GLU A 273 -5.93 -4.85 -5.65
CA GLU A 273 -6.80 -5.42 -4.62
C GLU A 273 -7.00 -4.45 -3.46
N LEU A 274 -5.93 -3.80 -3.00
CA LEU A 274 -6.00 -2.85 -1.88
C LEU A 274 -6.83 -1.60 -2.19
N MET A 275 -6.94 -1.19 -3.45
CA MET A 275 -7.76 -0.04 -3.85
C MET A 275 -9.23 -0.21 -3.45
N HIS A 276 -9.74 -1.45 -3.40
CA HIS A 276 -11.13 -1.72 -2.99
C HIS A 276 -11.48 -1.18 -1.62
N HIS A 277 -10.48 -1.11 -0.73
CA HIS A 277 -10.72 -0.82 0.68
C HIS A 277 -10.57 0.68 1.01
N VAL A 278 -10.15 1.52 0.05
CA VAL A 278 -9.95 2.96 0.30
C VAL A 278 -11.24 3.64 0.76
N GLY A 279 -12.39 3.35 0.14
CA GLY A 279 -13.68 3.90 0.57
C GLY A 279 -14.08 3.43 1.98
N TYR A 280 -13.82 2.14 2.29
CA TYR A 280 -14.06 1.57 3.62
C TYR A 280 -13.22 2.25 4.70
N PHE A 281 -11.90 2.37 4.48
CA PHE A 281 -11.02 3.04 5.44
C PHE A 281 -11.28 4.54 5.52
N THR A 282 -11.73 5.17 4.45
CA THR A 282 -12.12 6.58 4.48
C THR A 282 -13.28 6.82 5.45
N LYS A 283 -14.27 5.92 5.49
CA LYS A 283 -15.37 5.97 6.46
C LYS A 283 -14.90 5.66 7.89
N LEU A 284 -13.98 4.71 8.03
CA LEU A 284 -13.55 4.21 9.33
C LEU A 284 -12.54 5.13 10.03
N LEU A 285 -11.56 5.65 9.29
CA LEU A 285 -10.40 6.34 9.82
C LEU A 285 -10.26 7.79 9.32
N GLY A 286 -11.02 8.18 8.30
CA GLY A 286 -10.86 9.46 7.61
C GLY A 286 -9.91 9.37 6.41
N VAL A 287 -9.49 10.53 5.89
CA VAL A 287 -8.82 10.65 4.59
C VAL A 287 -7.47 9.93 4.55
N SER A 288 -7.15 9.26 3.44
CA SER A 288 -5.91 8.50 3.29
C SER A 288 -4.64 9.36 3.33
N ALA A 289 -4.74 10.66 3.05
CA ALA A 289 -3.60 11.57 3.11
C ALA A 289 -2.93 11.63 4.49
N GLN A 290 -3.66 11.37 5.57
CA GLN A 290 -3.09 11.37 6.93
C GLN A 290 -2.26 10.12 7.25
N PHE A 291 -2.40 9.05 6.45
CA PHE A 291 -1.72 7.78 6.65
C PHE A 291 -0.66 7.48 5.59
N THR A 292 -0.39 8.43 4.70
CA THR A 292 0.59 8.22 3.64
C THR A 292 2.02 8.29 4.16
N SER A 293 2.86 7.39 3.67
CA SER A 293 4.28 7.39 4.00
C SER A 293 5.08 8.48 3.27
N ASP A 294 4.46 9.32 2.43
CA ASP A 294 5.16 10.45 1.78
C ASP A 294 5.76 11.41 2.85
N VAL A 295 5.03 11.60 3.96
CA VAL A 295 5.50 12.41 5.09
C VAL A 295 6.71 11.77 5.78
N THR A 296 6.69 10.46 5.99
CA THR A 296 7.78 9.72 6.66
C THR A 296 8.97 9.46 5.74
N GLU A 297 8.79 9.42 4.42
CA GLU A 297 9.91 9.28 3.47
C GLU A 297 10.87 10.47 3.55
N ARG A 298 10.37 11.66 3.90
CA ARG A 298 11.23 12.82 4.18
C ARG A 298 12.10 12.58 5.42
N CYS A 299 11.55 11.92 6.44
CA CYS A 299 12.30 11.50 7.63
C CYS A 299 13.36 10.44 7.30
N HIS A 300 13.17 9.57 6.30
CA HIS A 300 14.22 8.63 5.85
C HIS A 300 15.50 9.33 5.41
N ILE A 301 15.43 10.58 4.93
CA ILE A 301 16.64 11.34 4.62
C ILE A 301 17.47 11.53 5.89
N VAL A 302 16.83 12.02 6.95
CA VAL A 302 17.47 12.40 8.22
C VAL A 302 17.85 11.18 9.06
N PHE A 303 16.99 10.16 9.13
CA PHE A 303 17.18 9.02 10.04
C PHE A 303 17.76 7.77 9.38
N ALA A 304 17.82 7.70 8.05
CA ALA A 304 18.40 6.56 7.35
C ALA A 304 19.54 6.97 6.42
N LYS A 305 19.28 7.83 5.43
CA LYS A 305 20.27 8.17 4.39
C LYS A 305 21.47 8.92 4.95
N VAL A 306 21.25 9.93 5.80
CA VAL A 306 22.32 10.71 6.45
C VAL A 306 23.16 9.82 7.39
N PRO A 307 22.58 9.07 8.34
CA PRO A 307 23.34 8.17 9.20
C PRO A 307 24.08 7.10 8.41
N TYR A 308 23.48 6.55 7.35
CA TYR A 308 24.15 5.57 6.49
C TYR A 308 25.36 6.18 5.77
N ALA A 309 25.19 7.36 5.17
CA ALA A 309 26.20 8.01 4.35
C ALA A 309 27.37 8.56 5.17
N PHE A 310 27.09 9.16 6.33
CA PHE A 310 28.07 9.90 7.13
C PHE A 310 28.41 9.22 8.46
N GLY A 311 27.52 8.38 8.98
CA GLY A 311 27.66 7.73 10.28
C GLY A 311 28.14 6.28 10.22
N THR A 312 28.39 5.72 9.03
CA THR A 312 28.81 4.31 8.90
C THR A 312 29.93 4.07 7.90
N ASN A 313 30.66 2.99 8.11
CA ASN A 313 31.62 2.44 7.16
C ASN A 313 30.98 1.52 6.09
N LYS A 314 29.63 1.48 6.02
CA LYS A 314 28.83 0.63 5.12
C LYS A 314 29.00 -0.89 5.32
N LYS A 315 29.62 -1.33 6.41
CA LYS A 315 29.75 -2.75 6.81
C LYS A 315 29.06 -2.98 8.15
N ASN A 316 28.10 -3.91 8.22
CA ASN A 316 27.28 -4.11 9.42
C ASN A 316 26.80 -2.76 10.00
N TYR A 317 26.18 -1.97 9.13
CA TYR A 317 25.84 -0.58 9.37
C TYR A 317 24.68 -0.34 10.37
N PRO A 318 23.72 -1.26 10.63
CA PRO A 318 22.59 -0.92 11.51
C PRO A 318 22.99 -0.46 12.92
N PRO A 319 23.92 -1.14 13.65
CA PRO A 319 24.37 -0.66 14.96
C PRO A 319 25.14 0.67 14.92
N GLN A 320 25.74 1.00 13.78
CA GLN A 320 26.45 2.27 13.59
C GLN A 320 25.46 3.41 13.36
N MET A 321 24.41 3.17 12.56
CA MET A 321 23.33 4.14 12.35
C MET A 321 22.60 4.44 13.66
N CYS A 322 22.26 3.42 14.47
CA CYS A 322 21.64 3.63 15.78
C CYS A 322 22.53 4.49 16.69
N ARG A 323 23.84 4.22 16.73
CA ARG A 323 24.80 5.01 17.51
C ARG A 323 24.94 6.44 17.01
N PHE A 324 24.87 6.66 15.69
CA PHE A 324 24.91 8.00 15.12
C PHE A 324 23.69 8.83 15.53
N ILE A 325 22.50 8.21 15.51
CA ILE A 325 21.24 8.88 15.92
C ILE A 325 21.24 9.17 17.42
N ASP A 326 21.62 8.21 18.27
CA ASP A 326 21.74 8.41 19.73
C ASP A 326 22.70 9.56 20.10
N ARG A 327 23.73 9.80 19.29
CA ARG A 327 24.64 10.95 19.48
C ARG A 327 24.07 12.27 19.01
N LEU A 328 23.11 12.28 18.09
CA LEU A 328 22.45 13.51 17.63
C LEU A 328 21.32 13.95 18.56
N GLU A 329 20.72 13.02 19.30
CA GLU A 329 19.61 13.30 20.24
C GLU A 329 20.09 13.76 21.63
N ARG A 330 21.38 13.62 21.93
CA ARG A 330 22.02 14.09 23.17
C ARG A 330 22.67 15.45 22.98
#